data_AF-A0AAW6AMC8-F1
#
_entry.id   AF-A0AAW6AMC8-F1
#
_cell.length_a   1.000
_cell.length_b   1.000
_cell.length_c   1.000
_cell.angle_alpha   90.00
_cell.angle_beta   90.00
_cell.angle_gamma   90.00
#
_symmetry.space_group_name_H-M   'P 1'
#
loop_
_entity.id
_entity.type
_entity.pdbx_description
1 polymer ?
#
loop_
_entity_poly.entity_id
_entity_poly.type
_entity_poly.pdbx_seq_one_letter_code
_entity_poly.pdbx_strand_id
1 'polypeptide(L)'
;MNVSQALEYERQPFIPMFIYGDHGAMESERQKGEEALKVLETEYFTAEGDPSFDFATVRDLADRNRDLCDQIGEARLRNVTPATLSRGLSDADTCAAIGKMQKRTAASVMREIRGDRDALGVAYARKPIQGTVLGIDIETTGRAPERGYIINVGWEIMELTSDAVPHDAEAHYCGLPDIYRGEDVPLSNIHHITWDDIDGKKPFRENKELQKQLLKLMKKYPYMAHNAAFEDSWFKIHLDGYAEARRAGKIIVIDSRQICRSLDADVRSLPRESAPAALENWARRRGTLAADANEQHLGLDDTDLMLRTVQAEFNLKNLFAK
;
A
#
# COMPACT_ATOMS: atom_id res chain seq x y z
N MET A 1 -4.04 25.58 4.41
CA MET A 1 -4.68 25.71 3.09
C MET A 1 -6.09 25.09 3.17
N ASN A 2 -7.09 25.66 2.51
CA ASN A 2 -8.43 25.06 2.37
C ASN A 2 -8.64 24.45 0.96
N VAL A 3 -9.76 23.75 0.73
CA VAL A 3 -10.04 23.05 -0.55
C VAL A 3 -10.00 24.01 -1.74
N SER A 4 -10.64 25.19 -1.64
CA SER A 4 -10.64 26.18 -2.72
C SER A 4 -9.23 26.66 -3.04
N GLN A 5 -8.42 26.96 -2.01
CA GLN A 5 -7.01 27.37 -2.18
C GLN A 5 -6.16 26.26 -2.79
N ALA A 6 -6.40 25.00 -2.42
CA ALA A 6 -5.69 23.86 -2.96
C ALA A 6 -6.04 23.63 -4.44
N LEU A 7 -7.31 23.80 -4.83
CA LEU A 7 -7.74 23.76 -6.23
C LEU A 7 -7.22 24.94 -7.04
N GLU A 8 -7.15 26.13 -6.45
CA GLU A 8 -6.53 27.30 -7.09
C GLU A 8 -5.05 27.07 -7.33
N TYR A 9 -4.33 26.55 -6.33
CA TYR A 9 -2.92 26.18 -6.44
C TYR A 9 -2.70 25.11 -7.51
N GLU A 10 -3.55 24.08 -7.53
CA GLU A 10 -3.48 23.02 -8.54
C GLU A 10 -3.57 23.59 -9.96
N ARG A 11 -4.49 24.54 -10.20
CA ARG A 11 -4.67 25.16 -11.52
C ARG A 11 -3.56 26.14 -11.93
N GLN A 12 -2.66 26.49 -11.02
CA GLN A 12 -1.54 27.38 -11.37
C GLN A 12 -0.59 26.67 -12.34
N PRO A 13 -0.09 27.39 -13.36
CA PRO A 13 0.96 26.87 -14.22
C PRO A 13 2.16 26.45 -13.36
N PHE A 14 2.59 25.20 -13.48
CA PHE A 14 3.82 24.76 -12.85
C PHE A 14 4.99 25.50 -13.49
N ILE A 15 5.73 26.27 -12.70
CA ILE A 15 6.94 26.94 -13.15
C ILE A 15 8.11 26.02 -12.78
N PRO A 16 8.84 25.45 -13.75
CA PRO A 16 9.97 24.59 -13.44
C PRO A 16 11.02 25.35 -12.62
N MET A 17 11.20 24.94 -11.37
CA MET A 17 12.00 25.70 -10.40
C MET A 17 13.51 25.56 -10.60
N PHE A 18 13.98 24.62 -11.44
CA PHE A 18 15.38 24.52 -11.86
C PHE A 18 15.93 25.83 -12.47
N ILE A 19 15.07 26.70 -13.00
CA ILE A 19 15.46 27.98 -13.62
C ILE A 19 16.06 28.95 -12.59
N TYR A 20 15.73 28.81 -11.30
CA TYR A 20 16.15 29.74 -10.25
C TYR A 20 17.32 29.24 -9.39
N GLY A 21 17.63 27.94 -9.43
CA GLY A 21 18.75 27.35 -8.67
C GLY A 21 18.65 27.45 -7.14
N ASP A 22 17.52 27.93 -6.60
CA ASP A 22 17.32 28.14 -5.17
C ASP A 22 16.62 26.93 -4.54
N HIS A 23 17.40 26.12 -3.81
CA HIS A 23 16.87 24.99 -3.04
C HIS A 23 15.82 25.40 -2.01
N GLY A 24 15.93 26.59 -1.40
CA GLY A 24 14.94 27.07 -0.43
C GLY A 24 13.58 27.31 -1.08
N ALA A 25 13.59 27.85 -2.30
CA ALA A 25 12.37 28.05 -3.09
C ALA A 25 11.74 26.72 -3.51
N MET A 26 12.54 25.74 -3.96
CA MET A 26 12.04 24.40 -4.32
C MET A 26 11.42 23.69 -3.12
N GLU A 27 12.05 23.77 -1.95
CA GLU A 27 11.53 23.17 -0.73
C GLU A 27 10.23 23.85 -0.25
N SER A 28 10.15 25.18 -0.33
CA SER A 28 8.92 25.93 -0.04
C SER A 28 7.78 25.54 -0.98
N GLU A 29 8.09 25.34 -2.27
CA GLU A 29 7.11 24.95 -3.28
C GLU A 29 6.62 23.50 -3.05
N ARG A 30 7.54 22.58 -2.77
CA ARG A 30 7.21 21.19 -2.38
C ARG A 30 6.27 21.16 -1.18
N GLN A 31 6.56 21.94 -0.14
CA GLN A 31 5.74 22.00 1.07
C GLN A 31 4.31 22.47 0.76
N LYS A 32 4.14 23.48 -0.10
CA LYS A 32 2.81 23.94 -0.54
C LYS A 32 2.08 22.88 -1.37
N GLY A 33 2.79 22.23 -2.29
CA GLY A 33 2.24 21.16 -3.11
C GLY A 33 1.76 19.98 -2.28
N GLU A 34 2.53 19.58 -1.28
CA GLU A 34 2.16 18.52 -0.35
C GLU A 34 1.03 18.91 0.61
N GLU A 35 0.96 20.17 1.04
CA GLU A 35 -0.18 20.68 1.79
C GLU A 35 -1.47 20.62 0.95
N ALA A 36 -1.41 21.07 -0.31
CA ALA A 36 -2.52 21.00 -1.24
C ALA A 36 -2.96 19.55 -1.50
N LEU A 37 -2.00 18.65 -1.75
CA LEU A 37 -2.26 17.21 -1.91
C LEU A 37 -3.01 16.64 -0.71
N LYS A 38 -2.55 16.95 0.50
CA LYS A 38 -3.18 16.41 1.70
C LYS A 38 -4.60 16.91 1.89
N VAL A 39 -4.84 18.19 1.62
CA VAL A 39 -6.17 18.80 1.70
C VAL A 39 -7.12 18.15 0.71
N LEU A 40 -6.71 18.00 -0.55
CA LEU A 40 -7.56 17.42 -1.60
C LEU A 40 -7.77 15.92 -1.42
N GLU A 41 -6.75 15.15 -1.03
CA GLU A 41 -6.90 13.73 -0.72
C GLU A 41 -7.91 13.54 0.42
N THR A 42 -7.77 14.31 1.49
CA THR A 42 -8.65 14.22 2.66
C THR A 42 -10.08 14.55 2.26
N GLU A 43 -10.30 15.70 1.62
CA GLU A 43 -11.64 16.11 1.16
C GLU A 43 -12.28 15.05 0.28
N TYR A 44 -11.53 14.48 -0.67
CA TYR A 44 -12.08 13.46 -1.55
C TYR A 44 -12.63 12.26 -0.76
N PHE A 45 -11.90 11.77 0.25
CA PHE A 45 -12.32 10.59 1.01
C PHE A 45 -13.31 10.90 2.15
N THR A 46 -13.40 12.13 2.63
CA THR A 46 -14.26 12.49 3.78
C THR A 46 -15.50 13.30 3.43
N ALA A 47 -15.59 13.89 2.23
CA ALA A 47 -16.74 14.70 1.82
C ALA A 47 -18.06 13.91 1.91
N GLU A 48 -19.08 14.56 2.44
CA GLU A 48 -20.46 14.06 2.40
C GLU A 48 -21.00 14.18 0.97
N GLY A 49 -21.23 13.04 0.32
CA GLY A 49 -21.70 13.00 -1.08
C GLY A 49 -20.56 12.99 -2.09
N ASP A 50 -20.79 13.51 -3.29
CA ASP A 50 -19.79 13.53 -4.36
C ASP A 50 -18.85 14.75 -4.21
N PRO A 51 -17.51 14.56 -4.24
CA PRO A 51 -16.55 15.63 -4.16
C PRO A 51 -16.71 16.59 -5.34
N SER A 52 -16.34 17.84 -5.12
CA SER A 52 -16.44 18.88 -6.14
C SER A 52 -15.38 18.76 -7.26
N PHE A 53 -14.55 17.71 -7.24
CA PHE A 53 -13.47 17.45 -8.17
C PHE A 53 -13.22 15.94 -8.33
N ASP A 54 -12.61 15.57 -9.46
CA ASP A 54 -12.20 14.20 -9.73
C ASP A 54 -10.88 13.86 -9.04
N PHE A 55 -10.67 12.60 -8.65
CA PHE A 55 -9.39 12.20 -8.03
C PHE A 55 -8.19 12.35 -8.97
N ALA A 56 -8.42 12.44 -10.29
CA ALA A 56 -7.38 12.81 -11.25
C ALA A 56 -6.66 14.11 -10.87
N THR A 57 -7.37 15.10 -10.33
CA THR A 57 -6.79 16.36 -9.81
C THR A 57 -5.73 16.11 -8.74
N VAL A 58 -5.96 15.15 -7.83
CA VAL A 58 -4.97 14.78 -6.79
C VAL A 58 -3.78 14.06 -7.43
N ARG A 59 -4.01 13.16 -8.38
CA ARG A 59 -2.94 12.43 -9.08
C ARG A 59 -2.05 13.36 -9.91
N ASP A 60 -2.64 14.29 -10.66
CA ASP A 60 -1.92 15.24 -11.50
C ASP A 60 -1.06 16.19 -10.65
N LEU A 61 -1.59 16.62 -9.50
CA LEU A 61 -0.81 17.38 -8.53
C LEU A 61 0.35 16.54 -7.94
N ALA A 62 0.12 15.25 -7.68
CA ALA A 62 1.15 14.38 -7.14
C ALA A 62 2.25 14.10 -8.17
N ASP A 63 1.89 13.94 -9.44
CA ASP A 63 2.85 13.78 -10.54
C ASP A 63 3.73 15.05 -10.67
N ARG A 64 3.15 16.26 -10.61
CA ARG A 64 3.93 17.51 -10.55
C ARG A 64 4.83 17.64 -9.31
N ASN A 65 4.31 17.27 -8.14
CA ASN A 65 5.11 17.30 -6.91
C ASN A 65 6.28 16.31 -7.00
N ARG A 66 6.09 15.16 -7.64
CA ARG A 66 7.13 14.17 -7.89
C ARG A 66 8.26 14.74 -8.77
N ASP A 67 7.90 15.42 -9.86
CA ASP A 67 8.88 16.06 -10.75
C ASP A 67 9.73 17.14 -10.03
N LEU A 68 9.12 17.85 -9.07
CA LEU A 68 9.84 18.80 -8.21
C LEU A 68 10.72 18.07 -7.19
N CYS A 69 10.22 16.99 -6.57
CA CYS A 69 10.98 16.17 -5.63
C CYS A 69 12.21 15.53 -6.28
N ASP A 70 12.10 15.08 -7.53
CA ASP A 70 13.20 14.56 -8.32
C ASP A 70 14.31 15.59 -8.51
N GLN A 71 13.96 16.87 -8.74
CA GLN A 71 14.93 17.97 -8.82
C GLN A 71 15.61 18.30 -7.48
N ILE A 72 14.91 18.07 -6.36
CA ILE A 72 15.47 18.25 -5.01
C ILE A 72 16.41 17.07 -4.66
N GLY A 73 16.06 15.85 -5.10
CA GLY A 73 16.81 14.62 -4.92
C GLY A 73 16.33 13.78 -3.73
N GLU A 74 16.21 12.46 -3.96
CA GLU A 74 15.70 11.47 -2.98
C GLU A 74 16.45 11.53 -1.65
N ALA A 75 17.79 11.62 -1.68
CA ALA A 75 18.62 11.61 -0.48
C ALA A 75 18.28 12.74 0.51
N ARG A 76 17.85 13.90 0.01
CA ARG A 76 17.44 15.04 0.86
C ARG A 76 16.05 14.85 1.45
N LEU A 77 15.16 14.16 0.73
CA LEU A 77 13.76 13.99 1.08
C LEU A 77 13.48 12.70 1.86
N ARG A 78 14.44 11.77 1.92
CA ARG A 78 14.31 10.43 2.56
C ARG A 78 13.73 10.45 3.98
N ASN A 79 14.13 11.45 4.77
CA ASN A 79 13.73 11.60 6.17
C ASN A 79 12.62 12.64 6.40
N VAL A 80 12.11 13.25 5.34
CA VAL A 80 10.99 14.18 5.42
C VAL A 80 9.69 13.39 5.52
N THR A 81 8.85 13.73 6.50
CA THR A 81 7.54 13.08 6.71
C THR A 81 6.70 13.12 5.43
N PRO A 82 6.19 11.99 4.92
CA PRO A 82 5.28 11.97 3.78
C PRO A 82 3.94 12.64 4.08
N ALA A 83 3.32 13.26 3.08
CA ALA A 83 2.02 13.92 3.23
C ALA A 83 0.85 12.94 3.11
N THR A 84 0.93 12.00 2.17
CA THR A 84 -0.20 11.12 1.79
C THR A 84 -0.08 9.68 2.30
N LEU A 85 1.07 9.31 2.90
CA LEU A 85 1.23 8.00 3.53
C LEU A 85 0.36 7.89 4.80
N SER A 86 -0.57 6.93 4.80
CA SER A 86 -1.35 6.61 6.00
C SER A 86 -0.53 5.82 7.02
N ARG A 87 -0.81 6.04 8.30
CA ARG A 87 -0.20 5.26 9.40
C ARG A 87 -0.84 3.88 9.60
N GLY A 88 -2.02 3.65 9.00
CA GLY A 88 -2.79 2.43 9.14
C GLY A 88 -4.14 2.52 8.41
N LEU A 89 -4.77 1.37 8.20
CA LEU A 89 -6.15 1.33 7.71
C LEU A 89 -7.13 1.73 8.82
N SER A 90 -8.32 2.20 8.42
CA SER A 90 -9.37 2.54 9.38
C SER A 90 -9.99 1.30 10.02
N ASP A 91 -10.68 1.47 11.15
CA ASP A 91 -11.46 0.37 11.75
C ASP A 91 -12.59 -0.10 10.83
N ALA A 92 -13.15 0.81 10.02
CA ALA A 92 -14.14 0.47 9.00
C ALA A 92 -13.56 -0.45 7.92
N ASP A 93 -12.34 -0.18 7.46
CA ASP A 93 -11.62 -1.04 6.51
C ASP A 93 -11.35 -2.42 7.11
N THR A 94 -10.86 -2.45 8.36
CA THR A 94 -10.59 -3.72 9.06
C THR A 94 -11.89 -4.53 9.24
N CYS A 95 -13.00 -3.89 9.57
CA CYS A 95 -14.30 -4.55 9.65
C CYS A 95 -14.80 -5.05 8.29
N ALA A 96 -14.55 -4.31 7.21
CA ALA A 96 -14.89 -4.73 5.85
C ALA A 96 -14.05 -5.93 5.39
N ALA A 97 -12.76 -5.95 5.72
CA ALA A 97 -11.85 -7.07 5.48
C ALA A 97 -12.34 -8.35 6.18
N ILE A 98 -12.59 -8.29 7.50
CA ILE A 98 -13.13 -9.41 8.28
C ILE A 98 -14.47 -9.86 7.70
N GLY A 99 -15.38 -8.92 7.42
CA GLY A 99 -16.68 -9.20 6.86
C GLY A 99 -16.57 -9.94 5.53
N LYS A 100 -15.69 -9.48 4.63
CA LYS A 100 -15.46 -10.10 3.33
C LYS A 100 -14.94 -11.53 3.46
N MET A 101 -13.94 -11.77 4.32
CA MET A 101 -13.37 -13.10 4.56
C MET A 101 -14.35 -14.07 5.25
N GLN A 102 -15.34 -13.56 5.98
CA GLN A 102 -16.33 -14.38 6.70
C GLN A 102 -17.71 -14.47 6.00
N LYS A 103 -17.87 -13.87 4.81
CA LYS A 103 -19.17 -13.69 4.13
C LYS A 103 -20.22 -12.99 5.02
N ARG A 104 -19.83 -11.92 5.69
CA ARG A 104 -20.66 -11.06 6.55
C ARG A 104 -20.57 -9.60 6.13
N THR A 105 -21.51 -8.78 6.59
CA THR A 105 -21.47 -7.33 6.37
C THR A 105 -20.48 -6.65 7.32
N ALA A 106 -19.79 -5.61 6.85
CA ALA A 106 -18.89 -4.78 7.66
C ALA A 106 -19.62 -4.21 8.90
N ALA A 107 -20.86 -3.75 8.73
CA ALA A 107 -21.69 -3.24 9.82
C ALA A 107 -21.99 -4.30 10.91
N SER A 108 -22.06 -5.60 10.55
CA SER A 108 -22.18 -6.67 11.56
C SER A 108 -20.91 -6.80 12.38
N VAL A 109 -19.73 -6.70 11.76
CA VAL A 109 -18.44 -6.80 12.45
C VAL A 109 -18.22 -5.57 13.32
N MET A 110 -18.53 -4.38 12.81
CA MET A 110 -18.40 -3.12 13.55
C MET A 110 -19.26 -3.09 14.82
N ARG A 111 -20.50 -3.60 14.76
CA ARG A 111 -21.36 -3.75 15.95
C ARG A 111 -20.83 -4.76 16.97
N GLU A 112 -20.09 -5.76 16.51
CA GLU A 112 -19.49 -6.79 17.36
C GLU A 112 -18.31 -6.23 18.15
N ILE A 113 -17.43 -5.46 17.48
CA ILE A 113 -16.25 -4.88 18.15
C ILE A 113 -16.59 -3.66 19.02
N ARG A 114 -17.70 -2.95 18.77
CA ARG A 114 -18.13 -1.77 19.55
C ARG A 114 -17.04 -0.68 19.74
N GLY A 115 -16.15 -0.55 18.76
CA GLY A 115 -15.01 0.38 18.82
C GLY A 115 -13.81 -0.10 19.65
N ASP A 116 -13.86 -1.31 20.19
CA ASP A 116 -12.75 -1.94 20.89
C ASP A 116 -11.88 -2.74 19.90
N ARG A 117 -10.65 -2.25 19.65
CA ARG A 117 -9.70 -2.93 18.76
C ARG A 117 -9.19 -4.25 19.35
N ASP A 118 -9.24 -4.43 20.66
CA ASP A 118 -8.86 -5.70 21.29
C ASP A 118 -9.86 -6.82 20.98
N ALA A 119 -11.10 -6.46 20.62
CA ALA A 119 -12.13 -7.39 20.17
C ALA A 119 -11.94 -7.89 18.73
N LEU A 120 -11.00 -7.34 17.95
CA LEU A 120 -10.74 -7.79 16.57
C LEU A 120 -10.36 -9.26 16.48
N GLY A 121 -9.56 -9.77 17.43
CA GLY A 121 -9.20 -11.20 17.47
C GLY A 121 -10.42 -12.11 17.63
N VAL A 122 -11.39 -11.70 18.45
CA VAL A 122 -12.67 -12.41 18.61
C VAL A 122 -13.48 -12.35 17.32
N ALA A 123 -13.52 -11.17 16.67
CA ALA A 123 -14.22 -10.99 15.42
C ALA A 123 -13.67 -11.90 14.31
N TYR A 124 -12.34 -12.02 14.17
CA TYR A 124 -11.70 -12.96 13.24
C TYR A 124 -12.06 -14.43 13.51
N ALA A 125 -12.20 -14.82 14.78
CA ALA A 125 -12.54 -16.19 15.18
C ALA A 125 -14.05 -16.51 15.13
N ARG A 126 -14.90 -15.51 14.92
CA ARG A 126 -16.36 -15.65 15.08
C ARG A 126 -17.02 -16.53 14.05
N LYS A 127 -16.59 -16.46 12.79
CA LYS A 127 -17.12 -17.25 11.67
C LYS A 127 -15.97 -17.77 10.81
N PRO A 128 -16.19 -18.87 10.08
CA PRO A 128 -15.14 -19.42 9.24
C PRO A 128 -14.67 -18.43 8.17
N ILE A 129 -13.37 -18.41 7.97
CA ILE A 129 -12.65 -17.70 6.91
C ILE A 129 -12.74 -18.51 5.61
N GLN A 130 -13.04 -17.82 4.51
CA GLN A 130 -13.28 -18.40 3.20
C GLN A 130 -13.20 -17.34 2.09
N GLY A 131 -13.20 -17.78 0.84
CA GLY A 131 -13.16 -16.94 -0.35
C GLY A 131 -11.79 -16.95 -1.01
N THR A 132 -11.50 -15.94 -1.81
CA THR A 132 -10.26 -15.83 -2.58
C THR A 132 -9.69 -14.44 -2.39
N VAL A 133 -8.38 -14.34 -2.23
CA VAL A 133 -7.65 -13.08 -2.08
C VAL A 133 -6.64 -12.90 -3.21
N LEU A 134 -6.35 -11.65 -3.53
CA LEU A 134 -5.17 -11.25 -4.29
C LEU A 134 -4.09 -10.87 -3.28
N GLY A 135 -3.07 -11.69 -3.08
CA GLY A 135 -1.87 -11.23 -2.37
C GLY A 135 -1.11 -10.26 -3.27
N ILE A 136 -0.61 -9.17 -2.71
CA ILE A 136 0.16 -8.17 -3.47
C ILE A 136 1.18 -7.49 -2.55
N ASP A 137 2.33 -7.18 -3.13
CA ASP A 137 3.38 -6.38 -2.51
C ASP A 137 4.09 -5.53 -3.59
N ILE A 138 4.66 -4.40 -3.18
CA ILE A 138 5.29 -3.42 -4.08
C ILE A 138 6.64 -2.97 -3.54
N GLU A 139 7.62 -2.85 -4.44
CA GLU A 139 8.87 -2.16 -4.15
C GLU A 139 8.85 -0.75 -4.73
N THR A 140 9.38 0.20 -3.98
CA THR A 140 9.32 1.62 -4.30
C THR A 140 10.64 2.31 -4.06
N THR A 141 10.87 3.45 -4.70
CA THR A 141 12.10 4.25 -4.51
C THR A 141 12.20 4.96 -3.16
N GLY A 142 11.18 4.82 -2.30
CA GLY A 142 11.07 5.55 -1.05
C GLY A 142 9.75 5.27 -0.35
N ARG A 143 9.51 5.91 0.80
CA ARG A 143 8.27 5.69 1.57
C ARG A 143 7.12 6.62 1.21
N ALA A 144 7.38 7.68 0.45
CA ALA A 144 6.42 8.76 0.20
C ALA A 144 5.72 8.57 -1.16
N PRO A 145 4.41 8.22 -1.20
CA PRO A 145 3.67 8.00 -2.44
C PRO A 145 3.70 9.20 -3.38
N GLU A 146 3.66 10.41 -2.82
CA GLU A 146 3.65 11.67 -3.57
C GLU A 146 5.02 12.11 -4.10
N ARG A 147 6.09 11.35 -3.82
CA ARG A 147 7.47 11.70 -4.18
C ARG A 147 8.24 10.60 -4.90
N GLY A 148 7.89 9.33 -4.68
CA GLY A 148 8.63 8.21 -5.26
C GLY A 148 7.85 7.49 -6.36
N TYR A 149 8.44 6.39 -6.82
CA TYR A 149 7.95 5.54 -7.90
C TYR A 149 7.77 4.10 -7.42
N ILE A 150 6.76 3.42 -7.97
CA ILE A 150 6.64 1.96 -7.88
C ILE A 150 7.56 1.34 -8.93
N ILE A 151 8.50 0.50 -8.50
CA ILE A 151 9.53 -0.12 -9.36
C ILE A 151 9.38 -1.64 -9.48
N ASN A 152 8.63 -2.26 -8.57
CA ASN A 152 8.19 -3.64 -8.71
C ASN A 152 6.77 -3.79 -8.15
N VAL A 153 5.99 -4.67 -8.79
CA VAL A 153 4.73 -5.17 -8.24
C VAL A 153 4.73 -6.68 -8.40
N GLY A 154 4.59 -7.39 -7.29
CA GLY A 154 4.40 -8.84 -7.27
C GLY A 154 3.01 -9.19 -6.75
N TRP A 155 2.35 -10.16 -7.37
CA TRP A 155 1.07 -10.65 -6.88
C TRP A 155 0.83 -12.12 -7.20
N GLU A 156 -0.05 -12.71 -6.39
CA GLU A 156 -0.58 -14.07 -6.54
C GLU A 156 -2.03 -14.13 -6.06
N ILE A 157 -2.75 -15.16 -6.50
CA ILE A 157 -4.12 -15.43 -6.08
C ILE A 157 -4.12 -16.67 -5.19
N MET A 158 -4.85 -16.63 -4.10
CA MET A 158 -4.99 -17.78 -3.21
C MET A 158 -6.42 -17.92 -2.70
N GLU A 159 -6.94 -19.15 -2.74
CA GLU A 159 -8.16 -19.49 -2.01
C GLU A 159 -7.85 -19.59 -0.51
N LEU A 160 -8.74 -19.05 0.33
CA LEU A 160 -8.62 -19.12 1.77
C LEU A 160 -9.12 -20.47 2.29
N THR A 161 -8.30 -21.51 2.07
CA THR A 161 -8.46 -22.88 2.62
C THR A 161 -7.18 -23.35 3.30
N SER A 162 -7.26 -24.48 4.01
CA SER A 162 -6.16 -24.99 4.85
C SER A 162 -4.90 -25.38 4.10
N ASP A 163 -5.04 -25.78 2.85
CA ASP A 163 -3.99 -26.43 2.03
C ASP A 163 -3.89 -25.81 0.63
N ALA A 164 -4.51 -24.65 0.40
CA ALA A 164 -4.36 -23.91 -0.84
C ALA A 164 -2.90 -23.55 -1.10
N VAL A 165 -2.51 -23.63 -2.37
CA VAL A 165 -1.24 -23.14 -2.87
C VAL A 165 -1.53 -21.87 -3.67
N PRO A 166 -0.81 -20.76 -3.44
CA PRO A 166 -0.90 -19.57 -4.29
C PRO A 166 -0.68 -19.92 -5.77
N HIS A 167 -1.38 -19.23 -6.66
CA HIS A 167 -1.34 -19.48 -8.09
C HIS A 167 -1.45 -18.17 -8.89
N ASP A 168 -1.27 -18.25 -10.21
CA ASP A 168 -1.27 -17.09 -11.12
C ASP A 168 -0.25 -16.01 -10.71
N ALA A 169 0.95 -16.45 -10.35
CA ALA A 169 2.07 -15.62 -9.95
C ALA A 169 2.52 -14.69 -11.08
N GLU A 170 2.64 -13.40 -10.76
CA GLU A 170 3.21 -12.40 -11.65
C GLU A 170 4.12 -11.44 -10.89
N ALA A 171 5.22 -11.06 -11.52
CA ALA A 171 6.14 -10.03 -11.06
C ALA A 171 6.44 -9.07 -12.21
N HIS A 172 6.25 -7.77 -11.98
CA HIS A 172 6.44 -6.74 -13.00
C HIS A 172 7.38 -5.66 -12.52
N TYR A 173 8.54 -5.55 -13.18
CA TYR A 173 9.50 -4.48 -13.00
C TYR A 173 9.10 -3.25 -13.80
N CYS A 174 9.18 -2.09 -13.17
CA CYS A 174 8.80 -0.79 -13.73
C CYS A 174 10.02 0.13 -13.79
N GLY A 175 10.15 0.84 -14.91
CA GLY A 175 11.28 1.74 -15.15
C GLY A 175 11.26 2.98 -14.26
N LEU A 176 12.41 3.63 -14.18
CA LEU A 176 12.57 4.92 -13.52
C LEU A 176 12.89 6.04 -14.53
N PRO A 177 12.58 7.30 -14.21
CA PRO A 177 13.00 8.43 -15.02
C PRO A 177 14.53 8.53 -15.11
N ASP A 178 15.02 9.06 -16.23
CA ASP A 178 16.46 9.19 -16.50
C ASP A 178 17.22 10.05 -15.49
N ILE A 179 16.53 10.93 -14.74
CA ILE A 179 17.17 11.75 -13.70
C ILE A 179 17.80 10.92 -12.57
N TYR A 180 17.33 9.69 -12.37
CA TYR A 180 17.92 8.75 -11.41
C TYR A 180 19.20 8.07 -11.93
N ARG A 181 19.53 8.21 -13.22
CA ARG A 181 20.71 7.55 -13.81
C ARG A 181 22.01 8.14 -13.26
N GLY A 182 23.00 7.27 -13.10
CA GLY A 182 24.34 7.62 -12.59
C GLY A 182 24.54 7.28 -11.12
N GLU A 183 23.49 6.86 -10.41
CA GLU A 183 23.53 6.30 -9.06
C GLU A 183 22.89 4.91 -9.04
N ASP A 184 22.99 4.19 -7.92
CA ASP A 184 22.25 2.95 -7.71
C ASP A 184 20.74 3.23 -7.60
N VAL A 185 19.91 2.24 -7.95
CA VAL A 185 18.46 2.34 -7.75
C VAL A 185 18.18 2.64 -6.27
N PRO A 186 17.36 3.67 -5.94
CA PRO A 186 17.07 4.02 -4.56
C PRO A 186 16.51 2.82 -3.80
N LEU A 187 17.04 2.57 -2.59
CA LEU A 187 16.71 1.42 -1.74
C LEU A 187 17.11 0.03 -2.30
N SER A 188 17.96 -0.04 -3.32
CA SER A 188 18.56 -1.31 -3.81
C SER A 188 19.29 -2.12 -2.74
N ASN A 189 19.76 -1.49 -1.66
CA ASN A 189 20.33 -2.19 -0.52
C ASN A 189 19.29 -2.94 0.35
N ILE A 190 17.99 -2.72 0.10
CA ILE A 190 16.86 -3.37 0.77
C ILE A 190 16.25 -4.41 -0.18
N HIS A 191 15.77 -3.96 -1.35
CA HIS A 191 15.02 -4.82 -2.28
C HIS A 191 15.86 -5.48 -3.37
N HIS A 192 17.16 -5.19 -3.44
CA HIS A 192 18.12 -5.79 -4.38
C HIS A 192 17.86 -5.55 -5.88
N ILE A 193 16.76 -4.90 -6.26
CA ILE A 193 16.51 -4.42 -7.63
C ILE A 193 17.61 -3.47 -8.10
N THR A 194 18.14 -3.75 -9.28
CA THR A 194 19.22 -3.00 -9.95
C THR A 194 18.75 -2.39 -11.26
N TRP A 195 19.62 -1.62 -11.92
CA TRP A 195 19.33 -1.10 -13.26
C TRP A 195 19.10 -2.22 -14.28
N ASP A 196 19.77 -3.37 -14.17
CA ASP A 196 19.59 -4.48 -15.11
C ASP A 196 18.14 -5.01 -15.12
N ASP A 197 17.43 -4.88 -14.00
CA ASP A 197 16.04 -5.31 -13.85
C ASP A 197 15.04 -4.33 -14.47
N ILE A 198 15.31 -3.03 -14.36
CA ILE A 198 14.37 -1.94 -14.68
C ILE A 198 14.72 -1.14 -15.95
N ASP A 199 15.92 -1.30 -16.52
CA ASP A 199 16.34 -0.57 -17.71
C ASP A 199 15.44 -0.91 -18.92
N GLY A 200 15.04 0.13 -19.65
CA GLY A 200 14.12 0.03 -20.79
C GLY A 200 12.69 -0.39 -20.44
N LYS A 201 12.36 -0.59 -19.16
CA LYS A 201 10.98 -0.87 -18.72
C LYS A 201 10.17 0.41 -18.70
N LYS A 202 8.86 0.29 -18.93
CA LYS A 202 7.95 1.44 -18.78
C LYS A 202 7.76 1.77 -17.29
N PRO A 203 7.78 3.05 -16.89
CA PRO A 203 7.37 3.45 -15.55
C PRO A 203 5.94 3.00 -15.23
N PHE A 204 5.66 2.69 -13.95
CA PHE A 204 4.35 2.17 -13.53
C PHE A 204 3.19 3.11 -13.93
N ARG A 205 3.35 4.42 -13.71
CA ARG A 205 2.37 5.46 -14.05
C ARG A 205 2.02 5.50 -15.55
N GLU A 206 2.96 5.12 -16.41
CA GLU A 206 2.81 5.09 -17.86
C GLU A 206 2.32 3.73 -18.38
N ASN A 207 2.53 2.66 -17.63
CA ASN A 207 2.11 1.31 -18.02
C ASN A 207 0.61 1.08 -17.80
N LYS A 208 -0.22 1.61 -18.72
CA LYS A 208 -1.68 1.55 -18.63
C LYS A 208 -2.26 0.12 -18.72
N GLU A 209 -1.54 -0.81 -19.36
CA GLU A 209 -1.95 -2.21 -19.44
C GLU A 209 -1.84 -2.89 -18.07
N LEU A 210 -0.68 -2.76 -17.41
CA LEU A 210 -0.45 -3.26 -16.05
C LEU A 210 -1.45 -2.65 -15.06
N GLN A 211 -1.64 -1.32 -15.11
CA GLN A 211 -2.62 -0.64 -14.26
C GLN A 211 -4.04 -1.18 -14.45
N LYS A 212 -4.47 -1.38 -15.69
CA LYS A 212 -5.79 -1.95 -15.99
C LYS A 212 -5.94 -3.38 -15.46
N GLN A 213 -4.88 -4.18 -15.55
CA GLN A 213 -4.87 -5.55 -15.02
C GLN A 213 -4.99 -5.56 -13.49
N LEU A 214 -4.17 -4.79 -12.78
CA LEU A 214 -4.22 -4.66 -11.32
C LEU A 214 -5.58 -4.16 -10.85
N LEU A 215 -6.11 -3.08 -11.45
CA LEU A 215 -7.42 -2.54 -11.07
C LEU A 215 -8.54 -3.57 -11.28
N LYS A 216 -8.46 -4.36 -12.36
CA LYS A 216 -9.43 -5.45 -12.61
C LYS A 216 -9.35 -6.53 -11.53
N LEU A 217 -8.15 -6.95 -11.14
CA LEU A 217 -7.93 -7.95 -10.10
C LEU A 217 -8.41 -7.46 -8.72
N MET A 218 -8.02 -6.24 -8.32
CA MET A 218 -8.42 -5.63 -7.03
C MET A 218 -9.92 -5.37 -6.89
N LYS A 219 -10.64 -5.23 -8.02
CA LYS A 219 -12.11 -5.16 -8.03
C LYS A 219 -12.77 -6.54 -7.98
N LYS A 220 -12.07 -7.57 -8.41
CA LYS A 220 -12.56 -8.96 -8.43
C LYS A 220 -12.37 -9.63 -7.07
N TYR A 221 -11.20 -9.44 -6.47
CA TYR A 221 -10.80 -10.03 -5.20
C TYR A 221 -10.46 -8.93 -4.18
N PRO A 222 -10.79 -9.11 -2.88
CA PRO A 222 -10.13 -8.30 -1.86
C PRO A 222 -8.62 -8.56 -1.96
N TYR A 223 -7.81 -7.51 -1.98
CA TYR A 223 -6.36 -7.71 -1.97
C TYR A 223 -5.83 -7.70 -0.54
N MET A 224 -4.73 -8.40 -0.32
CA MET A 224 -4.05 -8.56 0.95
C MET A 224 -2.59 -8.12 0.80
N ALA A 225 -2.09 -7.35 1.76
CA ALA A 225 -0.69 -6.93 1.85
C ALA A 225 -0.23 -6.89 3.32
N HIS A 226 1.07 -7.01 3.59
CA HIS A 226 1.59 -7.10 4.96
C HIS A 226 1.75 -5.75 5.66
N ASN A 227 1.67 -4.64 4.94
CA ASN A 227 1.55 -3.33 5.55
C ASN A 227 0.51 -2.50 4.80
N ALA A 228 -0.66 -3.09 4.52
CA ALA A 228 -1.62 -2.67 3.50
C ALA A 228 -2.00 -1.17 3.44
N ALA A 229 -1.79 -0.40 4.51
CA ALA A 229 -1.90 1.05 4.47
C ALA A 229 -0.85 1.72 3.56
N PHE A 230 0.33 1.11 3.41
CA PHE A 230 1.37 1.53 2.49
C PHE A 230 0.91 1.33 1.06
N GLU A 231 0.54 0.11 0.68
CA GLU A 231 0.06 -0.24 -0.66
C GLU A 231 -1.20 0.57 -1.02
N ASP A 232 -2.16 0.71 -0.09
CA ASP A 232 -3.36 1.52 -0.30
C ASP A 232 -3.04 3.00 -0.56
N SER A 233 -2.08 3.59 0.16
CA SER A 233 -1.60 4.96 -0.08
C SER A 233 -0.88 5.10 -1.43
N TRP A 234 -0.05 4.13 -1.80
CA TRP A 234 0.63 4.13 -3.10
C TRP A 234 -0.33 3.98 -4.27
N PHE A 235 -1.26 3.03 -4.21
CA PHE A 235 -2.22 2.82 -5.29
C PHE A 235 -3.21 3.98 -5.46
N LYS A 236 -3.59 4.70 -4.39
CA LYS A 236 -4.38 5.94 -4.53
C LYS A 236 -3.71 6.92 -5.50
N ILE A 237 -2.43 7.16 -5.31
CA ILE A 237 -1.66 8.14 -6.09
C ILE A 237 -1.22 7.59 -7.45
N HIS A 238 -0.84 6.31 -7.51
CA HIS A 238 -0.16 5.74 -8.68
C HIS A 238 -1.05 4.95 -9.62
N LEU A 239 -2.19 4.42 -9.17
CA LEU A 239 -3.03 3.54 -9.97
C LEU A 239 -4.31 4.26 -10.43
N ASP A 240 -4.42 4.49 -11.73
CA ASP A 240 -5.59 5.14 -12.32
C ASP A 240 -6.87 4.35 -12.00
N GLY A 241 -7.89 5.04 -11.51
CA GLY A 241 -9.18 4.44 -11.12
C GLY A 241 -9.20 3.75 -9.74
N TYR A 242 -8.05 3.61 -9.04
CA TYR A 242 -8.01 2.94 -7.74
C TYR A 242 -8.76 3.73 -6.67
N ALA A 243 -8.45 5.02 -6.49
CA ALA A 243 -9.06 5.85 -5.45
C ALA A 243 -10.59 5.93 -5.60
N GLU A 244 -11.05 6.04 -6.85
CA GLU A 244 -12.46 6.06 -7.22
C GLU A 244 -13.14 4.72 -6.86
N ALA A 245 -12.52 3.60 -7.24
CA ALA A 245 -13.03 2.26 -6.91
C ALA A 245 -12.99 1.96 -5.41
N ARG A 246 -11.96 2.44 -4.71
CA ARG A 246 -11.78 2.33 -3.27
C ARG A 246 -12.86 3.09 -2.51
N ARG A 247 -13.12 4.34 -2.89
CA ARG A 247 -14.19 5.17 -2.32
C ARG A 247 -15.58 4.59 -2.57
N ALA A 248 -15.80 4.02 -3.75
CA ALA A 248 -17.04 3.33 -4.10
C ALA A 248 -17.22 1.96 -3.40
N GLY A 249 -16.29 1.55 -2.53
CA GLY A 249 -16.33 0.27 -1.82
C GLY A 249 -16.13 -0.96 -2.72
N LYS A 250 -15.64 -0.78 -3.95
CA LYS A 250 -15.38 -1.87 -4.92
C LYS A 250 -14.04 -2.55 -4.69
N ILE A 251 -13.13 -1.90 -3.96
CA ILE A 251 -11.85 -2.46 -3.53
C ILE A 251 -11.90 -2.60 -2.01
N ILE A 252 -11.61 -3.81 -1.53
CA ILE A 252 -11.50 -4.14 -0.11
C ILE A 252 -10.06 -4.51 0.14
N VAL A 253 -9.46 -3.87 1.15
CA VAL A 253 -8.06 -4.02 1.52
C VAL A 253 -7.96 -4.86 2.79
N ILE A 254 -7.11 -5.88 2.79
CA ILE A 254 -6.84 -6.72 3.95
C ILE A 254 -5.41 -6.47 4.41
N ASP A 255 -5.26 -6.00 5.64
CA ASP A 255 -3.96 -5.82 6.28
C ASP A 255 -3.56 -7.09 7.04
N SER A 256 -2.60 -7.85 6.52
CA SER A 256 -2.17 -9.10 7.15
C SER A 256 -1.34 -8.87 8.42
N ARG A 257 -0.72 -7.70 8.57
CA ARG A 257 -0.09 -7.30 9.84
C ARG A 257 -1.12 -6.96 10.91
N GLN A 258 -2.29 -6.45 10.53
CA GLN A 258 -3.41 -6.36 11.46
C GLN A 258 -3.93 -7.75 11.86
N ILE A 259 -3.96 -8.72 10.93
CA ILE A 259 -4.28 -10.13 11.26
C ILE A 259 -3.29 -10.66 12.30
N CYS A 260 -1.97 -10.50 12.05
CA CYS A 260 -0.91 -10.89 12.98
C CYS A 260 -1.14 -10.28 14.37
N ARG A 261 -1.30 -8.95 14.48
CA ARG A 261 -1.55 -8.26 15.75
C ARG A 261 -2.81 -8.75 16.49
N SER A 262 -3.83 -9.19 15.75
CA SER A 262 -5.10 -9.62 16.32
C SER A 262 -5.11 -11.08 16.76
N LEU A 263 -4.39 -11.97 16.06
CA LEU A 263 -4.47 -13.42 16.26
C LEU A 263 -3.23 -14.02 16.92
N ASP A 264 -2.05 -13.48 16.65
CA ASP A 264 -0.82 -13.96 17.23
C ASP A 264 -0.70 -13.50 18.69
N ALA A 265 -0.81 -14.46 19.61
CA ALA A 265 -0.79 -14.17 21.05
C ALA A 265 0.57 -13.63 21.50
N ASP A 266 1.65 -14.03 20.82
CA ASP A 266 3.02 -13.67 21.19
C ASP A 266 3.34 -12.21 20.84
N VAL A 267 2.65 -11.63 19.85
CA VAL A 267 2.87 -10.23 19.46
C VAL A 267 2.61 -9.26 20.63
N ARG A 268 1.68 -9.59 21.52
CA ARG A 268 1.33 -8.75 22.67
C ARG A 268 2.36 -8.81 23.80
N SER A 269 3.12 -9.90 23.90
CA SER A 269 4.14 -10.09 24.93
C SER A 269 5.54 -9.66 24.48
N LEU A 270 5.77 -9.55 23.17
CA LEU A 270 7.06 -9.17 22.61
C LEU A 270 7.30 -7.64 22.62
N PRO A 271 8.55 -7.19 22.86
CA PRO A 271 8.89 -5.77 22.82
C PRO A 271 8.65 -5.15 21.44
N ARG A 272 8.16 -3.90 21.38
CA ARG A 272 7.83 -3.23 20.12
C ARG A 272 9.03 -3.08 19.19
N GLU A 273 10.21 -2.83 19.76
CA GLU A 273 11.49 -2.68 19.07
C GLU A 273 11.93 -3.95 18.34
N SER A 274 11.42 -5.12 18.73
CA SER A 274 11.65 -6.37 18.00
C SER A 274 10.82 -6.48 16.72
N ALA A 275 9.97 -5.50 16.42
CA ALA A 275 9.03 -5.51 15.31
C ALA A 275 8.29 -6.86 15.17
N PRO A 276 7.56 -7.31 16.22
CA PRO A 276 7.05 -8.68 16.27
C PRO A 276 6.05 -8.97 15.14
N ALA A 277 5.32 -7.97 14.69
CA ALA A 277 4.41 -8.06 13.54
C ALA A 277 5.04 -7.56 12.23
N ALA A 278 6.35 -7.72 12.03
CA ALA A 278 6.97 -7.69 10.71
C ALA A 278 6.82 -9.06 10.04
N LEU A 279 6.83 -9.11 8.70
CA LEU A 279 6.53 -10.33 7.95
C LEU A 279 7.54 -11.42 8.30
N GLU A 280 8.83 -11.12 8.17
CA GLU A 280 9.92 -12.01 8.57
C GLU A 280 9.71 -12.63 9.97
N ASN A 281 9.45 -11.80 10.98
CA ASN A 281 9.30 -12.27 12.35
C ASN A 281 8.05 -13.12 12.57
N TRP A 282 6.94 -12.76 11.94
CA TRP A 282 5.70 -13.54 12.02
C TRP A 282 5.84 -14.87 11.27
N ALA A 283 6.44 -14.86 10.08
CA ALA A 283 6.69 -16.04 9.27
C ALA A 283 7.59 -17.05 9.99
N ARG A 284 8.65 -16.59 10.66
CA ARG A 284 9.48 -17.46 11.52
C ARG A 284 8.67 -18.10 12.64
N ARG A 285 7.80 -17.36 13.33
CA ARG A 285 6.93 -17.91 14.38
C ARG A 285 5.89 -18.90 13.85
N ARG A 286 5.46 -18.75 12.59
CA ARG A 286 4.51 -19.66 11.94
C ARG A 286 5.18 -20.79 11.15
N GLY A 287 6.52 -20.83 11.13
CA GLY A 287 7.29 -21.89 10.48
C GLY A 287 7.27 -21.82 8.95
N THR A 288 6.85 -20.70 8.37
CA THR A 288 6.80 -20.46 6.92
C THR A 288 8.09 -19.84 6.38
N LEU A 289 8.93 -19.33 7.28
CA LEU A 289 10.31 -18.92 7.03
C LEU A 289 11.23 -19.65 8.01
N ALA A 290 12.36 -20.16 7.52
CA ALA A 290 13.37 -20.77 8.37
C ALA A 290 14.02 -19.73 9.30
N ALA A 291 14.52 -20.16 10.46
CA ALA A 291 15.09 -19.24 11.46
C ALA A 291 16.36 -18.51 10.97
N ASP A 292 17.08 -19.10 10.03
CA ASP A 292 18.30 -18.61 9.39
C ASP A 292 18.06 -18.02 7.99
N ALA A 293 16.83 -18.07 7.48
CA ALA A 293 16.44 -17.43 6.23
C ALA A 293 16.01 -15.98 6.47
N ASN A 294 16.25 -15.13 5.48
CA ASN A 294 15.79 -13.75 5.44
C ASN A 294 14.69 -13.58 4.40
N GLU A 295 13.85 -12.58 4.60
CA GLU A 295 12.95 -12.08 3.57
C GLU A 295 13.75 -11.60 2.35
N GLN A 296 13.23 -11.80 1.14
CA GLN A 296 13.93 -11.42 -0.08
C GLN A 296 13.74 -9.94 -0.42
N HIS A 297 12.69 -9.30 0.11
CA HIS A 297 12.31 -7.92 -0.23
C HIS A 297 12.10 -7.76 -1.74
N LEU A 298 11.38 -8.73 -2.29
CA LEU A 298 10.93 -8.75 -3.66
C LEU A 298 9.43 -9.01 -3.64
N GLY A 299 8.66 -8.15 -4.31
CA GLY A 299 7.20 -8.13 -4.13
C GLY A 299 6.51 -9.48 -4.34
N LEU A 300 6.99 -10.35 -5.23
CA LEU A 300 6.38 -11.67 -5.43
C LEU A 300 6.75 -12.66 -4.31
N ASP A 301 8.02 -12.72 -3.92
CA ASP A 301 8.49 -13.58 -2.83
C ASP A 301 7.85 -13.20 -1.48
N ASP A 302 7.74 -11.90 -1.21
CA ASP A 302 7.11 -11.38 0.01
C ASP A 302 5.59 -11.62 -0.02
N THR A 303 4.96 -11.55 -1.21
CA THR A 303 3.55 -11.92 -1.39
C THR A 303 3.30 -13.40 -1.06
N ASP A 304 4.08 -14.32 -1.64
CA ASP A 304 3.96 -15.77 -1.36
C ASP A 304 4.17 -16.04 0.14
N LEU A 305 5.24 -15.47 0.72
CA LEU A 305 5.55 -15.62 2.13
C LEU A 305 4.41 -15.13 3.03
N MET A 306 3.84 -13.97 2.71
CA MET A 306 2.69 -13.42 3.42
C MET A 306 1.49 -14.37 3.36
N LEU A 307 1.11 -14.83 2.17
CA LEU A 307 -0.07 -15.68 1.98
C LEU A 307 0.07 -17.00 2.75
N ARG A 308 1.24 -17.66 2.64
CA ARG A 308 1.53 -18.88 3.41
C ARG A 308 1.52 -18.63 4.92
N THR A 309 2.05 -17.50 5.37
CA THR A 309 2.07 -17.14 6.80
C THR A 309 0.67 -16.91 7.36
N VAL A 310 -0.19 -16.22 6.61
CA VAL A 310 -1.60 -16.02 6.96
C VAL A 310 -2.32 -17.37 7.02
N GLN A 311 -2.11 -18.25 6.03
CA GLN A 311 -2.69 -19.59 6.02
C GLN A 311 -2.26 -20.41 7.23
N ALA A 312 -0.97 -20.38 7.58
CA ALA A 312 -0.44 -21.07 8.76
C ALA A 312 -1.07 -20.55 10.07
N GLU A 313 -1.24 -19.23 10.24
CA GLU A 313 -1.95 -18.65 11.39
C GLU A 313 -3.41 -19.12 11.44
N PHE A 314 -4.12 -19.07 10.31
CA PHE A 314 -5.51 -19.51 10.25
C PHE A 314 -5.69 -21.00 10.52
N ASN A 315 -4.77 -21.85 10.07
CA ASN A 315 -4.72 -23.28 10.41
C ASN A 315 -4.49 -23.50 11.90
N LEU A 316 -3.49 -22.83 12.49
CA LEU A 316 -3.19 -22.92 13.92
C LEU A 316 -4.43 -22.56 14.78
N LYS A 317 -5.22 -21.59 14.32
CA LYS A 317 -6.43 -21.11 14.98
C LYS A 317 -7.72 -21.84 14.55
N ASN A 318 -7.63 -22.81 13.65
CA ASN A 318 -8.76 -23.57 13.07
C ASN A 318 -9.86 -22.66 12.49
N LEU A 319 -9.48 -21.64 11.71
CA LEU A 319 -10.39 -20.59 11.25
C LEU A 319 -11.04 -20.86 9.89
N PHE A 320 -10.52 -21.77 9.07
CA PHE A 320 -11.09 -22.02 7.75
C PHE A 320 -12.47 -22.66 7.80
N ALA A 321 -13.26 -22.43 6.75
CA ALA A 321 -14.46 -23.22 6.51
C ALA A 321 -14.09 -24.70 6.32
N LYS A 322 -14.85 -25.58 6.97
CA LYS A 322 -14.79 -27.03 6.74
C LYS A 322 -15.53 -27.39 5.46
#